data_AF-A0AB35PF21-F1
#
_entry.id   AF-A0AB35PF21-F1
#
_cell.length_a   1.000
_cell.length_b   1.000
_cell.length_c   1.000
_cell.angle_alpha   90.00
_cell.angle_beta   90.00
_cell.angle_gamma   90.00
#
_symmetry.space_group_name_H-M   'P 1'
#
loop_
_entity.id
_entity.type
_entity.pdbx_description
1 polymer ?
#
loop_
_entity_poly.entity_id
_entity_poly.type
_entity_poly.pdbx_seq_one_letter_code
_entity_poly.pdbx_strand_id
1 'polypeptide(L)'
;MATFDFIKNSHHKFFKLQENELIVAEERLGFTFPNELRNFYLEVGYGFIKGNNVDAINRIMDPDTIADITLREGIYEFDPDLEGIYEEEDKLVFYEVNEGVYLTLDLNTPQQTPVYFFETQIADSLEEFIRKINQDTEYFVDMVD
;
A
#
# COMPACT_ATOMS: atom_id res chain seq x y z
N MET A 1 17.23 -10.71 -10.19
CA MET A 1 16.28 -10.10 -11.13
C MET A 1 15.44 -9.14 -10.32
N ALA A 2 15.07 -7.99 -10.87
CA ALA A 2 14.15 -7.09 -10.17
C ALA A 2 12.78 -7.78 -10.07
N THR A 3 12.21 -7.76 -8.87
CA THR A 3 11.00 -8.52 -8.53
C THR A 3 9.77 -7.90 -9.20
N PHE A 4 9.72 -6.57 -9.25
CA PHE A 4 8.56 -5.79 -9.68
C PHE A 4 8.70 -5.17 -11.07
N ASP A 5 9.71 -5.56 -11.86
CA ASP A 5 9.91 -4.97 -13.20
C ASP A 5 8.69 -5.11 -14.13
N PHE A 6 7.84 -6.11 -13.90
CA PHE A 6 6.63 -6.35 -14.71
C PHE A 6 5.58 -5.22 -14.64
N ILE A 7 5.58 -4.41 -13.57
CA ILE A 7 4.64 -3.29 -13.41
C ILE A 7 5.16 -1.98 -14.03
N LYS A 8 6.44 -1.92 -14.40
CA LYS A 8 7.08 -0.72 -14.95
C LYS A 8 6.74 -0.58 -16.44
N ASN A 9 5.53 -0.13 -16.73
CA ASN A 9 5.06 0.13 -18.09
C ASN A 9 4.42 1.54 -18.19
N SER A 10 4.10 1.98 -19.42
CA SER A 10 3.54 3.32 -19.65
C SER A 10 2.05 3.46 -19.32
N HIS A 11 1.38 2.39 -18.91
CA HIS A 11 -0.04 2.39 -18.53
C HIS A 11 -0.25 2.90 -17.11
N HIS A 12 0.66 2.59 -16.19
CA HIS A 12 0.65 3.05 -14.81
C HIS A 12 1.52 4.30 -14.65
N LYS A 13 1.31 5.02 -13.54
CA LYS A 13 2.04 6.26 -13.26
C LYS A 13 2.75 6.14 -11.92
N PHE A 14 4.05 5.88 -11.98
CA PHE A 14 4.90 5.81 -10.79
C PHE A 14 5.88 6.97 -10.72
N PHE A 15 6.18 7.38 -9.50
CA PHE A 15 7.17 8.38 -9.14
C PHE A 15 8.30 7.68 -8.40
N LYS A 16 9.52 7.87 -8.90
CA LYS A 16 10.70 7.30 -8.25
C LYS A 16 10.89 7.93 -6.88
N LEU A 17 11.16 7.08 -5.90
CA LEU A 17 11.53 7.48 -4.57
C LEU A 17 13.06 7.51 -4.42
N GLN A 18 13.59 8.47 -3.69
CA GLN A 18 14.96 8.41 -3.16
C GLN A 18 14.97 7.57 -1.88
N GLU A 19 15.99 6.74 -1.69
CA GLU A 19 16.11 5.89 -0.49
C GLU A 19 16.07 6.71 0.82
N ASN A 20 16.56 7.95 0.81
CA ASN A 20 16.49 8.83 1.98
C ASN A 20 15.06 9.17 2.38
N GLU A 21 14.11 9.30 1.45
CA GLU A 21 12.70 9.55 1.77
C GLU A 21 12.10 8.36 2.53
N LEU A 22 12.51 7.14 2.17
CA LEU A 22 12.11 5.94 2.88
C LEU A 22 12.66 5.93 4.32
N ILE A 23 13.96 6.21 4.47
CA ILE A 23 14.64 6.22 5.77
C ILE A 23 14.00 7.25 6.70
N VAL A 24 13.70 8.45 6.22
CA VAL A 24 13.05 9.49 7.02
C VAL A 24 11.68 9.04 7.54
N ALA A 25 10.87 8.39 6.70
CA ALA A 25 9.57 7.86 7.12
C ALA A 25 9.72 6.72 8.13
N GLU A 26 10.67 5.79 7.94
CA GLU A 26 10.95 4.71 8.89
C GLU A 26 11.44 5.24 10.25
N GLU A 27 12.29 6.28 10.26
CA GLU A 27 12.74 6.95 11.47
C GLU A 27 11.57 7.62 12.22
N ARG A 28 10.63 8.24 11.49
CA ARG A 28 9.40 8.80 12.08
C ARG A 28 8.52 7.72 12.70
N LEU A 29 8.34 6.61 11.98
CA LEU A 29 7.51 5.48 12.40
C LEU A 29 8.11 4.67 13.54
N GLY A 30 9.44 4.71 13.71
CA GLY A 30 10.15 3.90 14.71
C GLY A 30 10.30 2.42 14.32
N PHE A 31 9.98 2.06 13.07
CA PHE A 31 10.18 0.73 12.52
C PHE A 31 10.50 0.81 11.02
N THR A 32 11.12 -0.24 10.49
CA THR A 32 11.41 -0.37 9.05
C THR A 32 10.21 -0.95 8.31
N PHE A 33 9.88 -0.42 7.12
CA PHE A 33 8.80 -0.97 6.31
C PHE A 33 9.03 -2.47 6.00
N PRO A 34 7.95 -3.25 5.79
CA PRO A 34 8.07 -4.64 5.35
C PRO A 34 8.97 -4.78 4.12
N ASN A 35 9.71 -5.89 4.03
CA ASN A 35 10.78 -6.04 3.05
C ASN A 35 10.27 -5.93 1.61
N GLU A 36 9.10 -6.49 1.30
CA GLU A 36 8.55 -6.40 -0.06
C GLU A 36 8.13 -4.97 -0.40
N LEU A 37 7.56 -4.22 0.55
CA LEU A 37 7.17 -2.82 0.34
C LEU A 37 8.41 -1.94 0.12
N ARG A 38 9.46 -2.12 0.92
CA ARG A 38 10.75 -1.44 0.72
C ARG A 38 11.34 -1.75 -0.66
N ASN A 39 11.33 -3.03 -1.05
CA ASN A 39 11.82 -3.44 -2.38
C ASN A 39 10.98 -2.81 -3.50
N PHE A 40 9.65 -2.75 -3.34
CA PHE A 40 8.77 -2.09 -4.30
C PHE A 40 9.12 -0.60 -4.46
N TYR A 41 9.29 0.13 -3.36
CA TYR A 41 9.66 1.55 -3.42
C TYR A 41 11.01 1.80 -4.09
N LEU A 42 12.02 0.99 -3.78
CA LEU A 42 13.36 1.14 -4.35
C LEU A 42 13.42 0.72 -5.82
N GLU A 43 12.62 -0.27 -6.23
CA GLU A 43 12.58 -0.73 -7.62
C GLU A 43 11.68 0.16 -8.49
N VAL A 44 10.45 0.44 -8.04
CA VAL A 44 9.35 1.06 -8.81
C VAL A 44 9.07 2.48 -8.33
N GLY A 45 8.97 2.68 -7.02
CA GLY A 45 8.53 3.91 -6.39
C GLY A 45 7.09 3.81 -5.87
N TYR A 46 6.36 4.92 -5.87
CA TYR A 46 4.96 4.99 -5.46
C TYR A 46 4.11 5.61 -6.56
N GLY A 47 2.78 5.57 -6.47
CA GLY A 47 1.90 6.20 -7.45
C GLY A 47 0.68 5.36 -7.78
N PHE A 48 0.23 5.43 -9.04
CA PHE A 48 -1.11 5.04 -9.44
C PHE A 48 -1.10 3.88 -10.42
N ILE A 49 -1.90 2.86 -10.13
CA ILE A 49 -2.16 1.73 -11.01
C ILE A 49 -3.44 2.00 -11.76
N LYS A 50 -3.32 2.22 -13.07
CA LYS A 50 -4.48 2.40 -13.92
C LYS A 50 -5.30 1.10 -14.00
N GLY A 51 -6.59 1.22 -13.65
CA GLY A 51 -7.60 0.17 -13.78
C GLY A 51 -8.67 0.51 -14.82
N ASN A 52 -9.70 -0.33 -14.91
CA ASN A 52 -10.86 -0.12 -15.79
C ASN A 52 -11.85 0.90 -15.20
N ASN A 53 -12.01 0.88 -13.88
CA ASN A 53 -12.82 1.86 -13.16
C ASN A 53 -12.10 3.21 -13.12
N VAL A 54 -12.69 4.21 -13.77
CA VAL A 54 -12.11 5.56 -13.90
C VAL A 54 -12.26 6.40 -12.63
N ASP A 55 -13.17 6.00 -11.74
CA ASP A 55 -13.43 6.69 -10.48
C ASP A 55 -12.53 6.15 -9.35
N ALA A 56 -11.90 4.98 -9.55
CA ALA A 56 -10.98 4.38 -8.60
C ALA A 56 -9.63 5.12 -8.53
N ILE A 57 -9.14 5.38 -7.32
CA ILE A 57 -7.86 6.04 -7.08
C ILE A 57 -6.69 5.09 -7.37
N ASN A 58 -6.75 3.86 -6.85
CA ASN A 58 -5.75 2.81 -7.07
C ASN A 58 -4.30 3.27 -6.83
N ARG A 59 -4.03 3.86 -5.66
CA ARG A 59 -2.75 4.47 -5.32
C ARG A 59 -1.97 3.61 -4.33
N ILE A 60 -0.75 3.26 -4.71
CA ILE A 60 0.31 2.90 -3.76
C ILE A 60 0.83 4.20 -3.17
N MET A 61 0.62 4.39 -1.86
CA MET A 61 0.97 5.62 -1.17
C MET A 61 2.49 5.79 -1.05
N ASP A 62 2.96 7.03 -1.00
CA ASP A 62 4.34 7.33 -0.64
C ASP A 62 4.58 7.10 0.87
N PRO A 63 5.85 6.91 1.28
CA PRO A 63 6.20 6.65 2.67
C PRO A 63 5.75 7.73 3.66
N ASP A 64 5.74 9.00 3.25
CA ASP A 64 5.36 10.13 4.10
C ASP A 64 3.86 10.09 4.40
N THR A 65 3.04 9.83 3.38
CA THR A 65 1.59 9.61 3.53
C THR A 65 1.30 8.42 4.44
N ILE A 66 2.02 7.30 4.30
CA ILE A 66 1.85 6.15 5.20
C ILE A 66 2.19 6.54 6.64
N ALA A 67 3.26 7.30 6.85
CA ALA A 67 3.63 7.78 8.18
C ALA A 67 2.55 8.69 8.77
N ASP A 68 2.02 9.63 7.99
CA ASP A 68 0.97 10.54 8.44
C ASP A 68 -0.32 9.79 8.83
N ILE A 69 -0.72 8.77 8.06
CA ILE A 69 -1.86 7.91 8.40
C ILE A 69 -1.60 7.13 9.68
N THR A 70 -0.44 6.46 9.76
CA THR A 70 -0.09 5.58 10.89
C THR A 70 0.02 6.35 12.20
N LEU A 71 0.58 7.57 12.14
CA LEU A 71 0.75 8.45 13.31
C LEU A 71 -0.47 9.34 13.59
N ARG A 72 -1.53 9.25 12.76
CA ARG A 72 -2.72 10.11 12.84
C ARG A 72 -2.37 11.60 12.82
N GLU A 73 -1.55 12.01 11.85
CA GLU A 73 -1.06 13.39 11.72
C GLU A 73 -1.76 14.15 10.56
N GLY A 74 -1.77 15.48 10.67
CA GLY A 74 -2.23 16.36 9.60
C GLY A 74 -3.72 16.18 9.28
N ILE A 75 -4.03 15.86 8.03
CA ILE A 75 -5.42 15.68 7.58
C ILE A 75 -6.04 14.36 8.08
N TYR A 76 -5.22 13.43 8.57
CA TYR A 76 -5.68 12.10 9.01
C TYR A 76 -5.98 12.03 10.52
N GLU A 77 -5.65 13.07 11.29
CA GLU A 77 -5.81 13.08 12.77
C GLU A 77 -7.23 12.72 13.23
N PHE A 78 -8.24 13.27 12.54
CA PHE A 78 -9.66 13.07 12.85
C PHE A 78 -10.43 12.46 11.68
N ASP A 79 -9.75 11.69 10.83
CA ASP A 79 -10.39 11.00 9.72
C ASP A 79 -11.26 9.86 10.28
N PRO A 80 -12.60 9.94 10.13
CA PRO A 80 -13.52 8.94 10.63
C PRO A 80 -13.45 7.62 9.83
N ASP A 81 -12.98 7.64 8.58
CA ASP A 81 -12.86 6.44 7.76
C ASP A 81 -11.71 5.54 8.23
N LEU A 82 -10.74 6.15 8.93
CA LEU A 82 -9.62 5.44 9.53
C LEU A 82 -9.93 4.88 10.94
N GLU A 83 -10.94 5.41 11.64
CA GLU A 83 -11.28 4.99 13.03
C GLU A 83 -11.78 3.54 13.11
N GLY A 84 -11.27 2.76 14.07
CA GLY A 84 -11.74 1.41 14.39
C GLY A 84 -11.49 0.31 13.35
N ILE A 85 -11.15 0.66 12.11
CA ILE A 85 -10.92 -0.29 11.00
C ILE A 85 -9.43 -0.50 10.74
N TYR A 86 -8.65 0.56 10.82
CA TYR A 86 -7.24 0.57 10.42
C TYR A 86 -6.29 0.89 11.59
N GLU A 87 -6.79 0.85 12.82
CA GLU A 87 -6.06 1.21 14.06
C GLU A 87 -5.35 0.01 14.72
N GLU A 88 -5.33 -1.15 14.07
CA GLU A 88 -4.63 -2.32 14.59
C GLU A 88 -3.11 -2.12 14.51
N GLU A 89 -2.40 -2.28 15.63
CA GLU A 89 -0.95 -2.05 15.73
C GLU A 89 -0.11 -2.93 14.80
N ASP A 90 -0.68 -4.05 14.33
CA ASP A 90 -0.06 -4.99 13.42
C ASP A 90 -0.47 -4.80 11.95
N LYS A 91 -1.26 -3.76 11.63
CA LYS A 91 -1.65 -3.43 10.27
C LYS A 91 -0.99 -2.14 9.80
N LEU A 92 -0.61 -2.10 8.52
CA LEU A 92 -0.06 -0.92 7.88
C LEU A 92 -0.84 -0.57 6.63
N VAL A 93 -1.52 0.58 6.65
CA VAL A 93 -2.18 1.15 5.48
C VAL A 93 -1.14 1.52 4.42
N PHE A 94 -1.29 1.01 3.19
CA PHE A 94 -0.30 1.22 2.11
C PHE A 94 -0.91 1.52 0.74
N TYR A 95 -2.17 1.11 0.54
CA TYR A 95 -2.88 1.27 -0.72
C TYR A 95 -4.22 1.96 -0.52
N GLU A 96 -4.53 2.95 -1.35
CA GLU A 96 -5.78 3.68 -1.38
C GLU A 96 -6.58 3.24 -2.61
N VAL A 97 -7.70 2.56 -2.38
CA VAL A 97 -8.62 2.09 -3.43
C VAL A 97 -9.46 3.27 -3.91
N ASN A 98 -10.05 4.00 -2.96
CA ASN A 98 -10.92 5.16 -3.11
C ASN A 98 -10.81 6.05 -1.88
N GLU A 99 -11.46 7.22 -1.91
CA GLU A 99 -11.62 8.09 -0.74
C GLU A 99 -12.22 7.28 0.43
N GLY A 100 -11.51 7.22 1.55
CA GLY A 100 -11.92 6.49 2.76
C GLY A 100 -11.76 4.96 2.70
N VAL A 101 -11.21 4.40 1.60
CA VAL A 101 -11.10 2.93 1.43
C VAL A 101 -9.65 2.52 1.17
N TYR A 102 -9.09 1.78 2.12
CA TYR A 102 -7.68 1.41 2.13
C TYR A 102 -7.48 -0.10 2.21
N LEU A 103 -6.29 -0.54 1.82
CA LEU A 103 -5.79 -1.89 2.06
C LEU A 103 -4.62 -1.84 3.02
N THR A 104 -4.47 -2.91 3.80
CA THR A 104 -3.42 -3.03 4.82
C THR A 104 -2.47 -4.18 4.55
N LEU A 105 -1.23 -4.00 5.00
CA LEU A 105 -0.23 -5.05 5.13
C LEU A 105 -0.20 -5.57 6.56
N ASP A 106 0.10 -6.85 6.75
CA ASP A 106 0.42 -7.39 8.07
C ASP A 106 1.91 -7.15 8.41
N LEU A 107 2.14 -6.46 9.54
CA LEU A 107 3.46 -6.13 10.06
C LEU A 107 4.13 -7.29 10.81
N ASN A 108 3.38 -8.30 11.26
CA ASN A 108 3.91 -9.47 11.99
C ASN A 108 4.64 -10.46 11.07
N THR A 109 4.43 -10.37 9.75
CA THR A 109 5.00 -11.27 8.75
C THR A 109 5.87 -10.53 7.72
N PRO A 110 6.92 -9.79 8.16
CA PRO A 110 7.66 -8.83 7.32
C PRO A 110 8.43 -9.45 6.14
N GLN A 111 8.52 -10.78 6.06
CA GLN A 111 9.13 -11.51 4.95
C GLN A 111 8.15 -11.84 3.83
N GLN A 112 6.85 -11.96 4.14
CA GLN A 112 5.81 -12.36 3.19
C GLN A 112 4.72 -11.32 3.02
N THR A 113 4.67 -10.25 3.83
CA THR A 113 3.80 -9.07 3.67
C THR A 113 2.40 -9.35 3.07
N PRO A 114 1.56 -10.18 3.69
CA PRO A 114 0.20 -10.44 3.23
C PRO A 114 -0.62 -9.16 3.15
N VAL A 115 -1.54 -9.12 2.19
CA VAL A 115 -2.40 -7.96 1.92
C VAL A 115 -3.84 -8.26 2.33
N TYR A 116 -4.45 -7.33 3.03
CA TYR A 116 -5.80 -7.42 3.55
C TYR A 116 -6.69 -6.30 3.01
N PHE A 117 -7.93 -6.67 2.71
CA PHE A 117 -9.04 -5.74 2.57
C PHE A 117 -9.97 -5.94 3.76
N PHE A 118 -9.99 -4.97 4.68
CA PHE A 118 -10.55 -5.14 6.02
C PHE A 118 -9.97 -6.37 6.74
N GLU A 119 -10.80 -7.33 7.14
CA GLU A 119 -10.37 -8.59 7.79
C GLU A 119 -10.04 -9.70 6.78
N THR A 120 -10.32 -9.49 5.49
CA THR A 120 -10.14 -10.52 4.46
C THR A 120 -8.74 -10.45 3.86
N GLN A 121 -7.99 -11.55 3.96
CA GLN A 121 -6.71 -11.68 3.26
C GLN A 121 -6.96 -11.87 1.76
N ILE A 122 -6.42 -10.96 0.94
CA ILE A 122 -6.63 -10.94 -0.52
C ILE A 122 -5.39 -11.36 -1.32
N ALA A 123 -4.23 -11.40 -0.65
CA ALA A 123 -2.98 -11.94 -1.20
C ALA A 123 -2.04 -12.41 -0.07
N ASP A 124 -1.26 -13.45 -0.35
CA ASP A 124 -0.26 -14.00 0.57
C ASP A 124 1.02 -13.16 0.59
N SER A 125 1.22 -12.29 -0.42
CA SER A 125 2.33 -11.35 -0.48
C SER A 125 2.07 -10.10 -1.29
N LEU A 126 2.91 -9.07 -1.10
CA LEU A 126 2.82 -7.86 -1.89
C LEU A 126 3.09 -8.14 -3.37
N GLU A 127 4.05 -9.00 -3.71
CA GLU A 127 4.26 -9.42 -5.10
C GLU A 127 3.00 -10.02 -5.73
N GLU A 128 2.34 -10.94 -5.03
CA GLU A 128 1.10 -11.55 -5.51
C GLU A 128 0.00 -10.51 -5.70
N PHE A 129 -0.20 -9.61 -4.72
CA PHE A 129 -1.15 -8.51 -4.80
C PHE A 129 -0.90 -7.63 -6.04
N ILE A 130 0.34 -7.17 -6.24
CA ILE A 130 0.70 -6.32 -7.39
C ILE A 130 0.45 -7.06 -8.71
N ARG A 131 0.66 -8.38 -8.78
CA ARG A 131 0.35 -9.18 -9.97
C ARG A 131 -1.15 -9.23 -10.25
N LYS A 132 -1.98 -9.39 -9.22
CA LYS A 132 -3.44 -9.46 -9.37
C LYS A 132 -4.03 -8.11 -9.78
N ILE A 133 -3.67 -7.01 -9.09
CA ILE A 133 -4.20 -5.67 -9.44
C ILE A 133 -3.72 -5.16 -10.80
N ASN A 134 -2.58 -5.64 -11.30
CA ASN A 134 -2.12 -5.33 -12.65
C ASN A 134 -3.01 -5.97 -13.73
N GLN A 135 -3.72 -7.06 -13.39
CA GLN A 135 -4.66 -7.73 -14.29
C GLN A 135 -6.08 -7.19 -14.10
N ASP A 136 -6.48 -7.01 -12.84
CA ASP A 136 -7.80 -6.54 -12.45
C ASP A 136 -7.70 -5.79 -11.10
N THR A 137 -7.86 -4.48 -11.14
CA THR A 137 -7.78 -3.61 -9.95
C THR A 137 -8.90 -3.86 -8.94
N GLU A 138 -9.95 -4.56 -9.33
CA GLU A 138 -11.15 -4.80 -8.50
C GLU A 138 -11.30 -6.29 -8.13
N TYR A 139 -10.26 -7.12 -8.36
CA TYR A 139 -10.32 -8.58 -8.19
C TYR A 139 -10.79 -9.05 -6.80
N PHE A 140 -10.61 -8.22 -5.77
CA PHE A 140 -10.91 -8.52 -4.38
C PHE A 140 -12.28 -8.01 -3.91
N VAL A 141 -13.00 -7.23 -4.73
CA VAL A 141 -14.28 -6.62 -4.32
C VAL A 141 -15.31 -7.68 -3.93
N ASP A 142 -15.36 -8.79 -4.67
CA ASP A 142 -16.28 -9.91 -4.40
C ASP A 142 -15.76 -10.89 -3.33
N MET A 143 -14.59 -10.63 -2.71
CA MET A 143 -14.03 -11.50 -1.66
C MET A 143 -14.53 -11.14 -0.26
N VAL A 144 -15.17 -9.96 -0.10
CA VAL A 144 -15.69 -9.47 1.17
C VAL A 144 -17.21 -9.63 1.16
N ASP A 145 -17.72 -10.41 2.11
CA ASP A 145 -19.17 -10.63 2.35
C ASP A 145 -19.81 -9.51 3.17
#